data_AF-A0A7Z9Z8M0-F1
#
_entry.id   AF-A0A7Z9Z8M0-F1
#
_cell.length_a   1.000
_cell.length_b   1.000
_cell.length_c   1.000
_cell.angle_alpha   90.00
_cell.angle_beta   90.00
_cell.angle_gamma   90.00
#
_symmetry.space_group_name_H-M   'P 1'
#
loop_
_entity.id
_entity.type
_entity.pdbx_description
1 polymer ?
#
loop_
_entity_poly.entity_id
_entity_poly.type
_entity_poly.pdbx_seq_one_letter_code
_entity_poly.pdbx_strand_id
1 'polypeptide(L)'
;METVWVHIPSVGEYNTVKPLLELLKENNNRLVVTYSSPRAENFLKEQKIPDEVLHLNILSLATGYFLNNFLKSYSPQVFILVES
;
A
#
# COMPACT_ATOMS: atom_id res chain seq x y z
N MET A 1 13.86 2.70 10.73
CA MET A 1 12.49 2.24 10.44
C MET A 1 11.83 3.31 9.60
N GLU A 2 11.63 3.02 8.32
CA GLU A 2 10.96 3.91 7.38
C GLU A 2 9.56 3.37 7.07
N THR A 3 8.60 4.28 6.88
CA THR A 3 7.28 3.97 6.36
C THR A 3 7.37 3.90 4.84
N VAL A 4 7.10 2.72 4.29
CA VAL A 4 7.02 2.49 2.85
C VAL A 4 5.54 2.40 2.48
N TRP A 5 5.12 3.29 1.58
CA TRP A 5 3.80 3.24 0.98
C TRP A 5 3.87 2.42 -0.31
N VAL A 6 3.09 1.35 -0.40
CA VAL A 6 2.98 0.53 -1.61
C VAL A 6 1.56 0.61 -2.16
N HIS A 7 1.41 1.06 -3.40
CA HIS A 7 0.13 0.99 -4.10
C HIS A 7 0.04 -0.26 -4.95
N ILE A 8 -0.95 -1.09 -4.65
CA ILE A 8 -1.18 -2.40 -5.25
C ILE A 8 -2.63 -2.44 -5.78
N PRO A 9 -2.84 -2.31 -7.10
CA PRO A 9 -4.17 -2.18 -7.68
C PRO A 9 -5.13 -3.34 -7.35
N SER A 10 -4.63 -4.59 -7.36
CA SER A 10 -5.43 -5.79 -7.12
C SER A 10 -4.63 -6.95 -6.48
N VAL A 11 -5.29 -8.09 -6.30
CA VAL A 11 -4.68 -9.33 -5.77
C VAL A 11 -3.54 -9.85 -6.66
N GLY A 12 -3.65 -9.66 -7.99
CA GLY A 12 -2.63 -10.12 -8.93
C GLY A 12 -1.29 -9.42 -8.67
N GLU A 13 -1.31 -8.09 -8.62
CA GLU A 13 -0.13 -7.28 -8.35
C GLU A 13 0.45 -7.58 -6.97
N TYR A 14 -0.40 -7.81 -5.96
CA TYR A 14 0.07 -8.20 -4.62
C TYR A 14 0.94 -9.46 -4.68
N ASN A 15 0.46 -10.50 -5.35
CA ASN A 15 1.18 -11.77 -5.45
C ASN A 15 2.50 -11.61 -6.19
N THR A 16 2.55 -10.76 -7.22
CA THR A 16 3.78 -10.45 -7.96
C THR A 16 4.83 -9.78 -7.07
N VAL A 17 4.43 -8.82 -6.22
CA VAL A 17 5.40 -8.07 -5.37
C VAL A 17 5.56 -8.63 -3.97
N LYS A 18 4.83 -9.68 -3.60
CA LYS A 18 4.88 -10.27 -2.26
C LYS A 18 6.30 -10.54 -1.74
N PRO A 19 7.24 -11.09 -2.53
CA PRO A 19 8.61 -11.31 -2.06
C PRO A 19 9.34 -10.01 -1.68
N LEU A 20 9.06 -8.91 -2.39
CA LEU A 20 9.61 -7.59 -2.05
C LEU A 20 9.01 -7.07 -0.74
N LEU A 21 7.70 -7.25 -0.53
CA LEU A 21 7.03 -6.85 0.70
C LEU A 21 7.60 -7.61 1.91
N GLU A 22 7.85 -8.91 1.76
CA GLU A 22 8.49 -9.74 2.78
C GLU A 22 9.89 -9.21 3.11
N LEU A 23 10.72 -8.95 2.11
CA LEU A 23 12.06 -8.38 2.30
C LEU A 23 12.05 -7.02 3.00
N LEU A 24 11.14 -6.12 2.63
CA LEU A 24 10.99 -4.82 3.29
C LEU A 24 10.54 -5.00 4.75
N LYS A 25 9.65 -5.94 5.00
CA LYS A 25 9.17 -6.24 6.36
C LYS A 25 10.30 -6.80 7.24
N GLU A 26 11.12 -7.71 6.70
CA GLU A 26 12.31 -8.26 7.37
C GLU A 26 13.33 -7.17 7.72
N ASN A 27 13.45 -6.13 6.90
CA ASN A 27 14.30 -4.97 7.16
C ASN A 27 13.70 -3.94 8.14
N ASN A 28 12.66 -4.33 8.90
CA ASN A 28 11.99 -3.46 9.88
C ASN A 28 11.41 -2.18 9.25
N ASN A 29 10.88 -2.26 8.02
CA ASN A 29 10.05 -1.19 7.46
C ASN A 29 8.59 -1.31 7.93
N ARG A 30 7.93 -0.17 8.10
CA ARG A 30 6.46 -0.12 8.26
C ARG A 30 5.84 -0.09 6.88
N LEU A 31 4.92 -1.01 6.60
CA LEU A 31 4.30 -1.15 5.28
C LEU A 31 2.86 -0.64 5.29
N VAL A 32 2.61 0.44 4.55
CA VAL A 32 1.27 0.98 4.31
C VAL A 32 0.87 0.57 2.89
N VAL A 33 -0.03 -0.39 2.78
CA VAL A 33 -0.52 -0.88 1.49
C VAL A 33 -1.83 -0.17 1.15
N THR A 34 -1.89 0.35 -0.07
CA THR A 34 -3.12 0.91 -0.64
C THR A 34 -3.56 0.10 -1.84
N TYR A 35 -4.86 0.03 -2.09
CA TYR A 35 -5.40 -0.70 -3.23
C TYR A 35 -6.55 0.05 -3.91
N SER A 36 -6.74 -0.21 -5.20
CA SER A 36 -7.78 0.41 -6.01
C SER A 36 -9.02 -0.48 -6.15
N SER A 37 -8.83 -1.79 -6.37
CA SER A 37 -9.92 -2.75 -6.61
C SER A 37 -10.64 -3.16 -5.32
N PRO A 38 -11.96 -2.94 -5.18
CA PRO A 38 -12.71 -3.41 -4.00
C PRO A 38 -12.62 -4.92 -3.79
N ARG A 39 -12.40 -5.70 -4.86
CA ARG A 39 -12.25 -7.15 -4.79
C ARG A 39 -11.00 -7.59 -4.02
N ALA A 40 -10.01 -6.71 -3.90
CA ALA A 40 -8.78 -7.00 -3.18
C ALA A 40 -8.89 -6.74 -1.66
N GLU A 41 -9.94 -6.06 -1.19
CA GLU A 41 -10.07 -5.63 0.20
C GLU A 41 -9.95 -6.77 1.21
N ASN A 42 -10.81 -7.79 1.09
CA ASN A 42 -10.84 -8.90 2.02
C ASN A 42 -9.52 -9.67 2.00
N PHE A 43 -9.02 -9.95 0.79
CA PHE A 43 -7.76 -10.65 0.60
C PHE A 43 -6.59 -9.92 1.25
N LEU A 44 -6.47 -8.60 1.06
CA LEU A 44 -5.36 -7.80 1.57
C LEU A 44 -5.44 -7.60 3.08
N LYS A 45 -6.63 -7.39 3.64
CA LYS A 45 -6.85 -7.27 5.10
C LYS A 45 -6.51 -8.54 5.87
N GLU A 46 -6.58 -9.71 5.23
CA GLU A 46 -6.20 -11.00 5.82
C GLU A 46 -4.67 -11.25 5.79
N GLN A 47 -3.90 -10.43 5.07
CA GLN A 47 -2.45 -10.60 4.98
C GLN A 47 -1.77 -10.09 6.24
N LYS A 48 -0.76 -10.84 6.71
CA LYS A 48 0.05 -10.47 7.88
C LYS A 48 1.24 -9.56 7.55
N ILE A 49 1.56 -9.41 6.26
CA ILE A 49 2.74 -8.66 5.81
C ILE A 49 2.53 -7.14 5.94
N PRO A 50 1.43 -6.56 5.43
CA PRO A 50 1.17 -5.13 5.58
C PRO A 50 0.87 -4.78 7.05
N ASP A 51 1.34 -3.63 7.51
CA ASP A 51 0.94 -3.07 8.81
C ASP A 51 -0.42 -2.38 8.71
N GLU A 52 -0.68 -1.73 7.58
CA GLU A 52 -1.95 -1.09 7.28
C GLU A 52 -2.38 -1.33 5.84
N VAL A 53 -3.70 -1.44 5.65
CA VAL A 53 -4.34 -1.73 4.36
C VAL A 53 -5.49 -0.76 4.16
N LEU A 54 -5.40 0.08 3.13
CA LEU A 54 -6.32 1.19 2.90
C LEU A 54 -6.87 1.16 1.48
N HIS A 55 -8.17 1.38 1.33
CA HIS A 55 -8.74 1.61 0.01
C HIS A 55 -8.39 3.02 -0.44
N LEU A 56 -7.73 3.13 -1.59
CA LEU A 56 -7.34 4.41 -2.16
C LEU A 56 -7.52 4.33 -3.67
N ASN A 57 -8.70 4.71 -4.13
CA ASN A 57 -9.00 4.74 -5.55
C ASN A 57 -8.28 5.92 -6.25
N ILE A 58 -8.16 5.85 -7.58
CA ILE A 58 -7.51 6.86 -8.40
C ILE A 58 -8.13 8.27 -8.22
N LEU A 59 -9.44 8.36 -7.97
CA LEU A 59 -10.10 9.64 -7.68
C LEU A 59 -9.64 10.25 -6.35
N SER A 60 -9.41 9.42 -5.33
CA SER A 60 -8.88 9.82 -4.02
C SER A 60 -7.41 10.24 -4.11
N LEU A 61 -6.63 9.67 -5.04
CA LEU A 61 -5.29 10.16 -5.37
C LEU A 61 -5.33 11.50 -6.13
N ALA A 62 -6.27 11.63 -7.08
CA ALA A 62 -6.41 12.82 -7.90
C ALA A 62 -6.94 14.03 -7.12
N THR A 63 -7.67 13.81 -6.03
CA THR A 63 -8.19 14.87 -5.17
C THR A 63 -7.17 15.21 -4.08
N GLY A 64 -6.39 16.28 -4.29
CA GLY A 64 -5.25 16.63 -3.44
C GLY A 64 -5.51 16.73 -1.93
N TYR A 65 -6.75 16.96 -1.49
CA TYR A 65 -7.09 16.98 -0.05
C TYR A 65 -6.88 15.62 0.64
N PHE A 66 -7.35 14.53 0.04
CA PHE A 66 -7.23 13.19 0.62
C PHE A 66 -5.78 12.72 0.61
N LEU A 67 -5.07 12.98 -0.49
CA LEU A 67 -3.64 12.70 -0.59
C LEU A 67 -2.84 13.49 0.47
N ASN A 68 -3.12 14.78 0.67
CA ASN A 68 -2.42 15.57 1.68
C ASN A 68 -2.65 15.05 3.10
N ASN A 69 -3.87 14.63 3.42
CA ASN A 69 -4.16 14.03 4.73
C ASN A 69 -3.47 12.68 4.89
N PHE A 70 -3.47 11.84 3.85
CA PHE A 70 -2.73 10.57 3.84
C PHE A 70 -1.23 10.81 4.08
N LEU A 71 -0.61 11.71 3.31
CA LEU A 71 0.82 12.02 3.43
C LEU A 71 1.16 12.59 4.81
N LYS A 72 0.29 13.41 5.42
CA LYS A 72 0.49 13.90 6.80
C LYS A 72 0.39 12.78 7.83
N SER A 73 -0.62 11.91 7.72
CA SER A 73 -0.87 10.84 8.70
C SER A 73 0.18 9.75 8.68
N TYR A 74 0.62 9.35 7.47
CA TYR A 74 1.53 8.22 7.29
C TYR A 74 2.99 8.63 7.13
N SER A 75 3.24 9.86 6.65
CA SER A 75 4.58 10.41 6.37
C SER A 75 5.52 9.40 5.68
N PRO A 76 5.09 8.79 4.55
CA PRO A 76 5.90 7.79 3.87
C PRO A 76 7.19 8.40 3.30
N GLN A 77 8.31 7.70 3.49
CA GLN A 77 9.63 8.07 2.97
C GLN A 77 9.81 7.58 1.53
N VAL A 78 9.17 6.47 1.19
CA VAL A 78 9.24 5.83 -0.13
C VAL A 78 7.83 5.51 -0.60
N PHE A 79 7.58 5.76 -1.88
CA PHE A 79 6.37 5.32 -2.57
C PHE A 79 6.74 4.31 -3.66
N ILE A 80 6.10 3.14 -3.63
CA ILE A 80 6.23 2.08 -4.62
C ILE A 80 4.88 1.93 -5.32
N LEU A 81 4.85 2.22 -6.61
CA LEU A 81 3.70 1.98 -7.47
C LEU A 81 3.89 0.66 -8.20
N VAL A 82 2.94 -0.26 -8.04
CA VAL A 82 2.95 -1.55 -8.72
C VAL A 82 1.96 -1.51 -9.87
N GLU A 83 2.45 -1.72 -11.08
CA GLU A 83 1.66 -1.80 -12.31
C GLU A 83 1.96 -3.11 -13.05
N SER A 84 0.99 -3.58 -13.83
CA SER A 84 1.07 -4.78 -14.68
C SER A 84 1.39 -4.42 -16.12
#